data_AF-A0A0T7BVC8-F1
#
_entry.id   AF-A0A0T7BVC8-F1
#
_cell.length_a   1.000
_cell.length_b   1.000
_cell.length_c   1.000
_cell.angle_alpha   90.00
_cell.angle_beta   90.00
_cell.angle_gamma   90.00
#
_symmetry.space_group_name_H-M   'P 1'
#
loop_
_entity.id
_entity.type
_entity.pdbx_description
1 polymer ?
#
loop_
_entity_poly.entity_id
_entity_poly.type
_entity_poly.pdbx_seq_one_letter_code
_entity_poly.pdbx_strand_id
1 'polypeptide(L)'
;MIKKFRLHPRIIIIIACFGFGAIALISYISFFTYFLRVRNIDITDINEKLAAQEAAKIENPQLQSQLVVDEGKWNDKGLDSRCLSWSTKPISSGWTKYPKDDDFFIDYYIPPNKKALICATPAYTVGLVRKVRRPLIYQVYPTEYGLRIRVIIGVSLSRKTCQKIAGNPNCADSLLSQQVVVKYEP
;
A
#
# COMPACT_ATOMS: atom_id res chain seq x y z
N MET A 1 36.47 -1.88 47.27
CA MET A 1 35.19 -1.36 47.79
C MET A 1 34.27 -1.02 46.62
N ILE A 2 33.19 -1.79 46.43
CA ILE A 2 32.19 -1.48 45.40
C ILE A 2 31.15 -0.55 46.02
N LYS A 3 31.16 0.75 45.65
CA LYS A 3 30.13 1.70 46.05
C LYS A 3 28.80 1.27 45.41
N LYS A 4 27.86 0.75 46.22
CA LYS A 4 26.48 0.53 45.79
C LYS A 4 25.81 1.89 45.58
N PHE A 5 25.70 2.31 44.33
CA PHE A 5 24.83 3.43 43.95
C PHE A 5 23.37 3.02 44.18
N ARG A 6 22.75 3.53 45.25
CA ARG A 6 21.29 3.46 45.44
C ARG A 6 20.66 4.57 44.60
N LEU A 7 20.16 4.23 43.41
CA LEU A 7 19.31 5.15 42.65
C LEU A 7 18.02 5.42 43.43
N HIS A 8 17.65 6.69 43.56
CA HIS A 8 16.43 7.09 44.23
C HIS A 8 15.22 6.61 43.42
N PRO A 9 14.15 6.05 44.05
CA PRO A 9 13.01 5.47 43.33
C PRO A 9 12.33 6.42 42.34
N ARG A 10 12.35 7.74 42.61
CA ARG A 10 11.86 8.78 41.68
C ARG A 10 12.66 8.85 40.38
N ILE A 11 13.98 8.66 40.44
CA ILE A 11 14.86 8.67 39.26
C ILE A 11 14.60 7.42 38.40
N ILE A 12 14.35 6.27 39.04
CA ILE A 12 13.99 5.02 38.36
C ILE A 12 12.65 5.17 37.62
N ILE A 13 11.65 5.78 38.27
CA ILE A 13 10.34 6.03 37.65
C ILE A 13 10.46 6.99 36.46
N ILE A 14 11.25 8.07 36.58
CA ILE A 14 11.47 9.01 35.48
C ILE A 14 12.18 8.32 34.30
N ILE A 15 13.23 7.54 34.56
CA ILE A 15 13.93 6.78 33.51
C ILE A 15 12.99 5.76 32.86
N ALA A 16 12.15 5.08 33.64
CA ALA A 16 11.17 4.14 33.12
C ALA A 16 10.10 4.85 32.25
N CYS A 17 9.55 5.97 32.70
CA CYS A 17 8.54 6.72 31.94
C CYS A 17 9.10 7.35 30.67
N PHE A 18 10.29 7.97 30.72
CA PHE A 18 10.93 8.54 29.53
C PHE A 18 11.44 7.44 28.58
N GLY A 19 12.02 6.37 29.11
CA GLY A 19 12.47 5.23 28.31
C GLY A 19 11.32 4.54 27.59
N PHE A 20 10.22 4.26 28.30
CA PHE A 20 9.04 3.63 27.71
C PHE A 20 8.32 4.56 26.73
N GLY A 21 8.23 5.86 27.05
CA GLY A 21 7.69 6.88 26.15
C GLY A 21 8.48 7.01 24.85
N ALA A 22 9.82 7.01 24.93
CA ALA A 22 10.68 7.05 23.75
C ALA A 22 10.56 5.76 22.92
N ILE A 23 10.53 4.59 23.54
CA ILE A 23 10.36 3.30 22.84
C ILE A 23 8.99 3.24 22.15
N ALA A 24 7.93 3.70 22.82
CA ALA A 24 6.59 3.75 22.24
C ALA A 24 6.53 4.70 21.05
N LEU A 25 7.16 5.87 21.15
CA LEU A 25 7.23 6.85 20.06
C LEU A 25 8.04 6.31 18.87
N ILE A 26 9.21 5.72 19.11
CA ILE A 26 10.05 5.10 18.06
C ILE A 26 9.31 3.95 17.39
N SER A 27 8.62 3.12 18.17
CA SER A 27 7.80 2.02 17.63
C SER A 27 6.67 2.57 16.77
N TYR A 28 5.94 3.58 17.26
CA TYR A 28 4.87 4.25 16.50
C TYR A 28 5.39 4.83 15.17
N ILE A 29 6.46 5.61 15.20
CA ILE A 29 7.10 6.14 13.99
C ILE A 29 7.49 4.97 13.07
N SER A 30 8.13 3.93 13.60
CA SER A 30 8.57 2.79 12.80
C SER A 30 7.41 2.05 12.12
N PHE A 31 6.25 1.93 12.78
CA PHE A 31 5.06 1.27 12.23
C PHE A 31 4.33 2.07 11.16
N PHE A 32 4.43 3.41 11.20
CA PHE A 32 3.67 4.31 10.32
C PHE A 32 4.51 5.00 9.25
N THR A 33 5.83 5.14 9.42
CA THR A 33 6.72 5.81 8.44
C THR A 33 7.52 4.87 7.57
N TYR A 34 7.69 3.60 7.97
CA TYR A 34 8.37 2.62 7.12
C TYR A 34 7.39 2.01 6.15
N PHE A 35 7.78 1.98 4.89
CA PHE A 35 7.05 1.27 3.86
C PHE A 35 7.77 -0.05 3.58
N LEU A 36 7.03 -1.16 3.67
CA LEU A 36 7.49 -2.46 3.22
C LEU A 36 7.16 -2.58 1.74
N ARG A 37 8.11 -3.09 0.95
CA ARG A 37 7.80 -3.54 -0.40
C ARG A 37 6.81 -4.69 -0.27
N VAL A 38 5.77 -4.62 -1.08
CA VAL A 38 4.77 -5.68 -1.21
C VAL A 38 4.91 -6.39 -2.55
N ARG A 39 5.30 -5.67 -3.62
CA ARG A 39 5.40 -6.22 -4.97
C ARG A 39 6.37 -5.42 -5.83
N ASN A 40 7.13 -6.09 -6.70
CA ASN A 40 7.80 -5.44 -7.84
C ASN A 40 6.85 -5.43 -9.04
N ILE A 41 6.79 -4.30 -9.74
CA ILE A 41 6.04 -4.15 -10.97
C ILE A 41 7.06 -4.24 -12.11
N ASP A 42 7.03 -5.38 -12.81
CA ASP A 42 7.82 -5.57 -14.02
C ASP A 42 7.03 -5.04 -15.22
N ILE A 43 7.41 -3.85 -15.70
CA ILE A 43 6.74 -3.23 -16.84
C ILE A 43 6.90 -4.06 -18.11
N THR A 44 8.02 -4.77 -18.28
CA THR A 44 8.26 -5.57 -19.48
C THR A 44 7.27 -6.73 -19.54
N ASP A 45 7.13 -7.49 -18.45
CA ASP A 45 6.13 -8.58 -18.35
C ASP A 45 4.70 -8.06 -18.51
N ILE A 46 4.39 -6.89 -17.93
CA ILE A 46 3.07 -6.26 -18.08
C ILE A 46 2.82 -5.85 -19.54
N ASN A 47 3.79 -5.22 -20.20
CA ASN A 47 3.68 -4.81 -21.59
C ASN A 47 3.54 -6.02 -22.52
N GLU A 48 4.28 -7.11 -22.26
CA GLU A 48 4.14 -8.37 -23.00
C GLU A 48 2.73 -8.96 -22.84
N LYS A 49 2.20 -8.98 -21.62
CA LYS A 49 0.82 -9.43 -21.35
C LYS A 49 -0.23 -8.55 -22.01
N LEU A 50 -0.02 -7.23 -22.00
CA LEU A 50 -0.90 -6.28 -22.69
C LEU A 50 -0.86 -6.50 -24.20
N ALA A 51 0.33 -6.65 -24.79
CA ALA A 51 0.50 -6.91 -26.23
C ALA A 51 -0.13 -8.25 -26.65
N ALA A 52 0.04 -9.31 -25.84
CA ALA A 52 -0.60 -10.61 -26.09
C ALA A 52 -2.14 -10.52 -26.03
N GLN A 53 -2.68 -9.73 -25.10
CA GLN A 53 -4.13 -9.47 -25.02
C GLN A 53 -4.63 -8.63 -26.19
N GLU A 54 -3.87 -7.63 -26.63
CA GLU A 54 -4.20 -6.85 -27.84
C GLU A 54 -4.22 -7.73 -29.08
N ALA A 55 -3.25 -8.63 -29.25
CA ALA A 55 -3.25 -9.61 -30.32
C ALA A 55 -4.47 -10.54 -30.26
N ALA A 56 -4.84 -11.03 -29.07
CA ALA A 56 -6.04 -11.85 -28.89
C ALA A 56 -7.35 -11.08 -29.11
N LYS A 57 -7.36 -9.77 -28.90
CA LYS A 57 -8.53 -8.91 -29.17
C LYS A 57 -8.78 -8.71 -30.67
N ILE A 58 -7.73 -8.77 -31.50
CA ILE A 58 -7.89 -8.80 -32.97
C ILE A 58 -8.75 -10.01 -33.37
N GLU A 59 -8.60 -11.14 -32.67
CA GLU A 59 -9.40 -12.35 -32.89
C GLU A 59 -10.78 -12.30 -32.22
N ASN A 60 -10.94 -11.58 -31.10
CA ASN A 60 -12.22 -11.42 -30.41
C ASN A 60 -12.49 -9.97 -29.96
N PRO A 61 -13.31 -9.21 -30.71
CA PRO A 61 -13.59 -7.80 -30.42
C PRO A 61 -14.30 -7.52 -29.09
N GLN A 62 -14.93 -8.53 -28.48
CA GLN A 62 -15.64 -8.39 -27.19
C GLN A 62 -14.69 -8.43 -25.99
N LEU A 63 -13.40 -8.73 -26.18
CA LEU A 63 -12.40 -8.66 -25.12
C LEU A 63 -12.23 -7.20 -24.69
N GLN A 64 -12.54 -6.89 -23.42
CA GLN A 64 -12.37 -5.55 -22.87
C GLN A 64 -10.93 -5.08 -23.05
N SER A 65 -10.75 -3.81 -23.41
CA SER A 65 -9.46 -3.26 -23.84
C SER A 65 -8.37 -3.31 -22.79
N GLN A 66 -8.64 -3.42 -21.49
CA GLN A 66 -7.60 -3.61 -20.49
C GLN A 66 -8.12 -3.90 -19.08
N LEU A 67 -7.46 -4.88 -18.47
CA LEU A 67 -7.19 -4.96 -17.04
C LEU A 67 -6.22 -6.11 -16.77
N VAL A 68 -4.93 -5.84 -16.55
CA VAL A 68 -4.07 -6.89 -15.95
C VAL A 68 -4.34 -6.88 -14.45
N VAL A 69 -5.06 -7.91 -13.98
CA VAL A 69 -5.32 -8.17 -12.56
C VAL A 69 -4.25 -9.12 -12.06
N ASP A 70 -3.44 -8.67 -11.13
CA ASP A 70 -2.44 -9.52 -10.49
C ASP A 70 -2.57 -9.42 -8.97
N GLU A 71 -2.49 -10.58 -8.32
CA GLU A 71 -2.61 -10.74 -6.88
C GLU A 71 -1.19 -10.89 -6.30
N GLY A 72 -0.85 -10.02 -5.33
CA GLY A 72 0.50 -10.01 -4.76
C GLY A 72 0.89 -11.34 -4.13
N LYS A 73 2.02 -11.93 -4.54
CA LYS A 73 2.61 -13.11 -3.91
C LYS A 73 3.30 -12.72 -2.58
N TRP A 74 3.21 -13.59 -1.59
CA TRP A 74 3.79 -13.37 -0.26
C TRP A 74 5.31 -13.20 -0.25
N ASN A 75 6.01 -13.85 -1.18
CA ASN A 75 7.47 -13.88 -1.23
C ASN A 75 8.09 -12.55 -1.70
N ASP A 76 7.28 -11.64 -2.25
CA ASP A 76 7.77 -10.33 -2.71
C ASP A 76 7.86 -9.31 -1.57
N LYS A 77 7.37 -9.67 -0.37
CA LYS A 77 7.30 -8.79 0.79
C LYS A 77 8.65 -8.62 1.48
N GLY A 78 9.02 -7.40 1.82
CA GLY A 78 10.24 -7.14 2.58
C GLY A 78 10.58 -5.67 2.75
N LEU A 79 11.62 -5.41 3.53
CA LEU A 79 12.23 -4.09 3.59
C LEU A 79 12.93 -3.81 2.27
N ASP A 80 12.65 -2.64 1.69
CA ASP A 80 13.26 -2.19 0.45
C ASP A 80 13.47 -0.69 0.53
N SER A 81 14.72 -0.23 0.47
CA SER A 81 15.04 1.20 0.58
C SER A 81 14.41 2.02 -0.55
N ARG A 82 14.11 1.39 -1.69
CA ARG A 82 13.42 2.02 -2.81
C ARG A 82 12.01 2.47 -2.44
N CYS A 83 11.36 1.82 -1.47
CA CYS A 83 10.08 2.28 -0.93
C CYS A 83 10.13 3.65 -0.25
N LEU A 84 11.33 4.09 0.16
CA LEU A 84 11.55 5.40 0.76
C LEU A 84 12.09 6.40 -0.26
N SER A 85 13.00 5.97 -1.14
CA SER A 85 13.76 6.87 -2.02
C SER A 85 13.14 7.10 -3.39
N TRP A 86 12.33 6.17 -3.90
CA TRP A 86 11.73 6.32 -5.23
C TRP A 86 10.55 7.29 -5.21
N SER A 87 10.34 7.91 -6.36
CA SER A 87 9.30 8.91 -6.57
C SER A 87 7.90 8.27 -6.63
N THR A 88 6.87 9.07 -6.38
CA THR A 88 5.47 8.65 -6.50
C THR A 88 4.64 9.78 -7.06
N LYS A 89 3.62 9.44 -7.84
CA LYS A 89 2.70 10.40 -8.44
C LYS A 89 1.27 9.86 -8.37
N PRO A 90 0.53 10.16 -7.27
CA PRO A 90 -0.88 9.82 -7.19
C PRO A 90 -1.67 10.66 -8.21
N ILE A 91 -2.63 10.03 -8.87
CA ILE A 91 -3.53 10.65 -9.84
C ILE A 91 -4.86 10.94 -9.18
N SER A 92 -5.46 9.92 -8.57
CA SER A 92 -6.78 9.99 -7.96
C SER A 92 -6.97 8.88 -6.95
N SER A 93 -7.89 9.06 -6.01
CA SER A 93 -8.33 8.02 -5.09
C SER A 93 -9.83 8.11 -4.88
N GLY A 94 -10.45 7.02 -4.42
CA GLY A 94 -11.86 7.03 -4.08
C GLY A 94 -12.39 5.63 -3.81
N TRP A 95 -13.72 5.50 -3.83
CA TRP A 95 -14.40 4.23 -3.62
C TRP A 95 -14.90 3.66 -4.94
N THR A 96 -14.70 2.36 -5.14
CA THR A 96 -15.29 1.66 -6.29
C THR A 96 -16.82 1.74 -6.20
N LYS A 97 -17.48 1.88 -7.35
CA LYS A 97 -18.95 1.93 -7.45
C LYS A 97 -19.57 0.56 -7.74
N TYR A 98 -18.78 -0.52 -7.63
CA TYR A 98 -19.26 -1.86 -7.97
C TYR A 98 -20.15 -2.39 -6.83
N PRO A 99 -21.39 -2.87 -7.11
CA PRO A 99 -22.32 -3.33 -6.08
C PRO A 99 -21.80 -4.47 -5.21
N LYS A 100 -20.76 -5.17 -5.68
CA LYS A 100 -20.14 -6.32 -5.02
C LYS A 100 -18.82 -5.98 -4.32
N ASP A 101 -18.27 -4.78 -4.53
CA ASP A 101 -16.99 -4.34 -3.98
C ASP A 101 -17.03 -2.82 -3.71
N ASP A 102 -17.19 -2.46 -2.44
CA ASP A 102 -17.05 -1.09 -1.92
C ASP A 102 -15.61 -0.88 -1.42
N ASP A 103 -14.63 -1.19 -2.25
CA ASP A 103 -13.22 -1.08 -1.89
C ASP A 103 -12.67 0.30 -2.23
N PHE A 104 -11.67 0.72 -1.46
CA PHE A 104 -10.99 1.98 -1.70
C PHE A 104 -9.90 1.75 -2.76
N PHE A 105 -9.81 2.63 -3.74
CA PHE A 105 -8.79 2.57 -4.78
C PHE A 105 -7.92 3.81 -4.76
N ILE A 106 -6.68 3.63 -5.23
CA ILE A 106 -5.74 4.72 -5.51
C ILE A 106 -5.11 4.46 -6.88
N ASP A 107 -5.13 5.47 -7.72
CA ASP A 107 -4.52 5.47 -9.05
C ASP A 107 -3.17 6.18 -9.01
N TYR A 108 -2.17 5.54 -9.62
CA TYR A 108 -0.81 6.03 -9.75
C TYR A 108 -0.39 6.05 -11.21
N TYR A 109 0.42 7.05 -11.57
CA TYR A 109 1.06 7.12 -12.87
C TYR A 109 2.48 6.57 -12.80
N ILE A 110 2.85 5.75 -13.78
CA ILE A 110 4.23 5.31 -13.99
C ILE A 110 4.68 5.73 -15.39
N PRO A 111 5.78 6.49 -15.51
CA PRO A 111 6.36 6.83 -16.80
C PRO A 111 6.80 5.58 -17.59
N PRO A 112 6.94 5.68 -18.91
CA PRO A 112 7.30 4.54 -19.74
C PRO A 112 8.74 4.12 -19.43
N ASN A 113 9.02 2.81 -19.52
CA ASN A 113 10.35 2.22 -19.30
C ASN A 113 10.96 2.46 -17.91
N LYS A 114 10.18 2.83 -16.90
CA LYS A 114 10.64 2.97 -15.51
C LYS A 114 10.33 1.72 -14.70
N LYS A 115 11.21 1.32 -13.79
CA LYS A 115 10.85 0.27 -12.83
C LYS A 115 9.87 0.81 -11.81
N ALA A 116 8.92 0.00 -11.37
CA ALA A 116 7.99 0.37 -10.32
C ALA A 116 7.84 -0.73 -9.27
N LEU A 117 7.32 -0.34 -8.11
CA LEU A 117 7.07 -1.22 -6.99
C LEU A 117 5.91 -0.71 -6.16
N ILE A 118 5.16 -1.64 -5.57
CA ILE A 118 4.07 -1.34 -4.64
C ILE A 118 4.64 -1.47 -3.24
N CYS A 119 4.50 -0.42 -2.44
CA CYS A 119 4.84 -0.44 -1.03
C CYS A 119 3.61 -0.22 -0.18
N ALA A 120 3.62 -0.80 1.02
CA ALA A 120 2.59 -0.57 2.00
C ALA A 120 3.17 -0.44 3.41
N THR A 121 2.43 0.22 4.30
CA THR A 121 2.81 0.32 5.71
C THR A 121 2.74 -1.05 6.40
N PRO A 122 3.57 -1.32 7.42
CA PRO A 122 3.46 -2.48 8.27
C PRO A 122 2.04 -2.71 8.79
N ALA A 123 1.37 -1.65 9.26
CA ALA A 123 -0.01 -1.71 9.74
C ALA A 123 -0.97 -2.31 8.68
N TYR A 124 -0.84 -1.86 7.43
CA TYR A 124 -1.63 -2.40 6.34
C TYR A 124 -1.25 -3.84 6.02
N THR A 125 0.05 -4.14 5.87
CA THR A 125 0.52 -5.50 5.56
C THR A 125 0.13 -6.54 6.61
N VAL A 126 0.01 -6.16 7.89
CA VAL A 126 -0.50 -7.02 8.96
C VAL A 126 -2.01 -7.27 8.80
N GLY A 127 -2.77 -6.25 8.41
CA GLY A 127 -4.18 -6.38 8.03
C GLY A 127 -4.38 -7.35 6.85
N LEU A 128 -3.46 -7.31 5.87
CA LEU A 128 -3.43 -8.21 4.72
C LEU A 128 -3.17 -9.69 5.09
N VAL A 129 -2.58 -9.95 6.26
CA VAL A 129 -2.25 -11.31 6.73
C VAL A 129 -3.46 -12.04 7.32
N ARG A 130 -4.44 -11.33 7.87
CA ARG A 130 -5.62 -11.94 8.49
C ARG A 130 -6.65 -12.35 7.43
N LYS A 131 -6.48 -13.53 6.83
CA LYS A 131 -7.52 -14.31 6.09
C LYS A 131 -8.42 -13.49 5.14
N VAL A 132 -7.91 -12.46 4.46
CA VAL A 132 -8.60 -11.87 3.31
C VAL A 132 -8.10 -12.60 2.07
N ARG A 133 -9.02 -13.23 1.32
CA ARG A 133 -8.69 -13.99 0.10
C ARG A 133 -8.02 -13.13 -1.00
N ARG A 134 -8.03 -11.81 -0.86
CA ARG A 134 -7.44 -10.84 -1.80
C ARG A 134 -6.83 -9.66 -1.03
N PRO A 135 -5.57 -9.77 -0.56
CA PRO A 135 -5.00 -8.73 0.28
C PRO A 135 -4.74 -7.43 -0.51
N LEU A 136 -4.31 -7.53 -1.76
CA LEU A 136 -4.03 -6.36 -2.59
C LEU A 136 -4.20 -6.76 -4.04
N ILE A 137 -5.18 -6.14 -4.70
CA ILE A 137 -5.41 -6.29 -6.14
C ILE A 137 -4.86 -5.04 -6.78
N TYR A 138 -4.03 -5.20 -7.81
CA TYR A 138 -3.72 -4.07 -8.68
C TYR A 138 -4.16 -4.35 -10.10
N GLN A 139 -4.47 -3.25 -10.77
CA GLN A 139 -5.12 -3.18 -12.06
C GLN A 139 -4.28 -2.23 -12.90
N VAL A 140 -3.81 -2.69 -14.05
CA VAL A 140 -2.96 -1.89 -14.93
C VAL A 140 -3.71 -1.50 -16.20
N TYR A 141 -3.62 -0.21 -16.52
CA TYR A 141 -4.16 0.40 -17.72
C TYR A 141 -3.04 1.17 -18.43
N PRO A 142 -2.65 0.86 -19.67
CA PRO A 142 -1.83 1.74 -20.47
C PRO A 142 -2.56 3.03 -20.78
N THR A 143 -1.73 4.03 -21.02
CA THR A 143 -2.09 5.40 -21.35
C THR A 143 -1.16 5.85 -22.47
N GLU A 144 -1.48 6.95 -23.15
CA GLU A 144 -0.65 7.48 -24.24
C GLU A 144 0.81 7.74 -23.83
N TYR A 145 1.09 7.96 -22.54
CA TYR A 145 2.40 8.37 -22.06
C TYR A 145 3.03 7.39 -21.07
N GLY A 146 2.41 6.25 -20.76
CA GLY A 146 2.91 5.32 -19.75
C GLY A 146 1.83 4.38 -19.22
N LEU A 147 1.95 3.98 -17.95
CA LEU A 147 0.98 3.08 -17.29
C LEU A 147 0.26 3.81 -16.15
N ARG A 148 -1.04 3.62 -16.06
CA ARG A 148 -1.84 3.87 -14.86
C ARG A 148 -1.99 2.57 -14.09
N ILE A 149 -1.58 2.59 -12.84
CA ILE A 149 -1.80 1.48 -11.90
C ILE A 149 -2.84 1.90 -10.87
N ARG A 150 -3.95 1.18 -10.87
CA ARG A 150 -4.95 1.25 -9.82
C ARG A 150 -4.64 0.19 -8.79
N VAL A 151 -4.42 0.60 -7.55
CA VAL A 151 -4.32 -0.31 -6.41
C VAL A 151 -5.65 -0.29 -5.67
N ILE A 152 -6.26 -1.47 -5.52
CA ILE A 152 -7.51 -1.67 -4.79
C ILE A 152 -7.18 -2.25 -3.43
N ILE A 153 -7.62 -1.51 -2.42
CA ILE A 153 -7.43 -1.79 -1.00
C ILE A 153 -8.70 -2.48 -0.51
N GLY A 154 -8.60 -3.78 -0.25
CA GLY A 154 -9.69 -4.66 0.21
C GLY A 154 -10.17 -4.38 1.62
N VAL A 155 -10.79 -3.23 1.86
CA VAL A 155 -11.19 -2.71 3.19
C VAL A 155 -12.62 -2.17 3.23
N SER A 156 -13.54 -2.77 2.47
CA SER A 156 -14.97 -2.43 2.48
C SER A 156 -15.63 -2.28 3.88
N LEU A 157 -15.07 -2.91 4.91
CA LEU A 157 -15.49 -2.75 6.31
C LEU A 157 -15.28 -1.33 6.88
N SER A 158 -14.26 -0.62 6.42
CA SER A 158 -13.90 0.72 6.91
C SER A 158 -14.98 1.75 6.60
N ARG A 159 -15.55 1.70 5.38
CA ARG A 159 -16.61 2.63 4.95
C ARG A 159 -17.88 2.51 5.80
N LYS A 160 -18.32 1.28 6.05
CA LYS A 160 -19.50 1.00 6.90
C LYS A 160 -19.27 1.41 8.34
N THR A 161 -18.07 1.17 8.86
CA THR A 161 -17.68 1.58 10.22
C THR A 161 -17.64 3.10 10.34
N CYS A 162 -17.03 3.78 9.36
CA CYS A 162 -17.01 5.23 9.24
C CYS A 162 -18.41 5.84 9.23
N GLN A 163 -19.32 5.30 8.41
CA GLN A 163 -20.71 5.74 8.37
C GLN A 163 -21.40 5.60 9.74
N LYS A 164 -21.19 4.48 10.44
CA LYS A 164 -21.83 4.21 11.73
C LYS A 164 -21.29 5.07 12.88
N ILE A 165 -19.98 5.31 12.93
CA ILE A 165 -19.33 5.99 14.06
C ILE A 165 -19.24 7.49 13.83
N ALA A 166 -18.83 7.91 12.64
CA ALA A 166 -18.55 9.31 12.32
C ALA A 166 -19.67 9.99 11.52
N GLY A 167 -20.72 9.26 11.12
CA GLY A 167 -21.78 9.76 10.25
C GLY A 167 -21.33 10.08 8.81
N ASN A 168 -20.04 9.85 8.52
CA ASN A 168 -19.40 10.16 7.25
C ASN A 168 -18.73 8.88 6.72
N PRO A 169 -19.12 8.35 5.55
CA PRO A 169 -18.59 7.10 5.04
C PRO A 169 -17.11 7.20 4.61
N ASN A 170 -16.63 8.42 4.38
CA ASN A 170 -15.31 8.72 3.86
C ASN A 170 -14.30 9.11 4.97
N CYS A 171 -14.63 8.81 6.24
CA CYS A 171 -13.82 9.24 7.37
C CYS A 171 -12.39 8.65 7.40
N ALA A 172 -12.16 7.57 6.67
CA ALA A 172 -10.88 6.86 6.61
C ALA A 172 -10.08 7.14 5.32
N ASP A 173 -10.59 7.93 4.37
CA ASP A 173 -9.98 8.09 3.03
C ASP A 173 -8.52 8.57 3.12
N SER A 174 -8.25 9.54 3.99
CA SER A 174 -6.88 10.04 4.23
C SER A 174 -5.96 8.99 4.84
N LEU A 175 -6.49 8.17 5.76
CA LEU A 175 -5.71 7.10 6.36
C LEU A 175 -5.40 6.01 5.33
N LEU A 176 -6.38 5.62 4.52
CA LEU A 176 -6.28 4.59 3.51
C LEU A 176 -5.33 5.00 2.36
N SER A 177 -5.36 6.27 1.94
CA SER A 177 -4.47 6.78 0.91
C SER A 177 -2.99 6.75 1.30
N GLN A 178 -2.69 6.77 2.61
CA GLN A 178 -1.34 6.66 3.14
C GLN A 178 -0.87 5.21 3.34
N GLN A 179 -1.77 4.23 3.28
CA GLN A 179 -1.40 2.84 3.58
C GLN A 179 -0.64 2.16 2.45
N VAL A 180 -0.86 2.56 1.20
CA VAL A 180 -0.28 1.92 0.02
C VAL A 180 0.14 2.95 -1.01
N VAL A 181 1.37 2.84 -1.48
CA VAL A 181 1.96 3.74 -2.48
C VAL A 181 2.61 2.95 -3.61
N VAL A 182 2.43 3.41 -4.85
CA VAL A 182 3.25 2.94 -5.97
C VAL A 182 4.43 3.88 -6.10
N LYS A 183 5.62 3.30 -6.06
CA LYS A 183 6.88 4.01 -6.27
C LYS A 183 7.46 3.63 -7.63
N TYR A 184 8.10 4.58 -8.30
CA TYR A 184 8.80 4.33 -9.55
C TYR A 184 10.16 5.02 -9.59
N GLU A 185 11.04 4.42 -10.37
CA GLU A 185 12.41 4.86 -10.59
C GLU A 185 12.42 6.32 -11.08
N PRO A 186 13.18 7.22 -10.42
CA PRO A 186 13.28 8.62 -10.82
C PRO A 186 13.83 8.76 -12.24
#